data_AF-A0A965BWX9-F1
#
_entry.id   AF-A0A965BWX9-F1
#
_cell.length_a   1.000
_cell.length_b   1.000
_cell.length_c   1.000
_cell.angle_alpha   90.00
_cell.angle_beta   90.00
_cell.angle_gamma   90.00
#
_symmetry.space_group_name_H-M   'P 1'
#
loop_
_entity.id
_entity.type
_entity.pdbx_description
1 polymer ?
#
loop_
_entity_poly.entity_id
_entity_poly.type
_entity_poly.pdbx_seq_one_letter_code
_entity_poly.pdbx_strand_id
1 'polypeptide(L)'
;VDGALLVAAHRAMVKCDDKALDEVAALGAAWRGTAETALEAEAQGTAFTSVTLAAWPTPRFAAFAARHPRQLAHAVAFGAAAAEQGIPVRDAAFAFLAAFAANLVSAGVRLVPLGQTDGQLSIAALQPSVAAAAEAALTADLTRLGTAAPMLDIFSLRHETQYTRLFRS
;
A
#
# COMPACT_ATOMS: atom_id res chain seq x y z
N VAL A 1 -5.50 -1.45 -6.72
CA VAL A 1 -4.14 -1.63 -7.27
C VAL A 1 -3.16 -2.10 -6.20
N ASP A 2 -3.01 -1.37 -5.09
CA ASP A 2 -2.04 -1.72 -4.04
C ASP A 2 -2.22 -3.14 -3.46
N GLY A 3 -3.46 -3.58 -3.23
CA GLY A 3 -3.71 -4.98 -2.81
C GLY A 3 -3.15 -6.02 -3.80
N ALA A 4 -3.29 -5.79 -5.10
CA ALA A 4 -2.78 -6.70 -6.14
C ALA A 4 -1.24 -6.67 -6.21
N LEU A 5 -0.63 -5.49 -6.07
CA LEU A 5 0.83 -5.35 -5.97
C LEU A 5 1.39 -6.09 -4.75
N LEU A 6 0.73 -5.96 -3.60
CA LEU A 6 1.08 -6.68 -2.37
C LEU A 6 1.03 -8.20 -2.59
N VAL A 7 -0.08 -8.70 -3.15
CA VAL A 7 -0.26 -10.14 -3.44
C VAL A 7 0.80 -10.65 -4.42
N ALA A 8 1.12 -9.88 -5.45
CA ALA A 8 2.13 -10.26 -6.44
C ALA A 8 3.54 -10.29 -5.84
N ALA A 9 3.90 -9.28 -5.04
CA ALA A 9 5.18 -9.22 -4.34
C ALA A 9 5.33 -10.38 -3.34
N HIS A 10 4.27 -10.65 -2.57
CA HIS A 10 4.23 -11.78 -1.63
C HIS A 10 4.49 -13.11 -2.35
N ARG A 11 3.73 -13.38 -3.43
CA ARG A 11 3.87 -14.62 -4.22
C ARG A 11 5.24 -14.76 -4.85
N ALA A 12 5.81 -13.68 -5.40
CA ALA A 12 7.14 -13.69 -6.00
C ALA A 12 8.22 -13.97 -4.94
N MET A 13 8.09 -13.36 -3.75
CA MET A 13 8.98 -13.59 -2.62
C MET A 13 8.94 -15.07 -2.17
N VAL A 14 7.75 -15.64 -1.95
CA VAL A 14 7.59 -17.06 -1.56
C VAL A 14 8.19 -18.00 -2.61
N LYS A 15 8.00 -17.72 -3.90
CA LYS A 15 8.54 -18.53 -5.00
C LYS A 15 10.05 -18.35 -5.21
N CYS A 16 10.67 -17.46 -4.46
CA CYS A 16 12.05 -17.06 -4.64
C CYS A 16 12.35 -16.50 -6.06
N ASP A 17 11.37 -15.88 -6.70
CA ASP A 17 11.48 -15.31 -8.04
C ASP A 17 11.85 -13.82 -7.96
N ASP A 18 13.15 -13.56 -7.91
CA ASP A 18 13.67 -12.19 -7.79
C ASP A 18 13.34 -11.33 -9.01
N LYS A 19 13.25 -11.92 -10.21
CA LYS A 19 12.90 -11.19 -11.43
C LYS A 19 11.46 -10.70 -11.37
N ALA A 20 10.52 -11.60 -11.05
CA ALA A 20 9.12 -11.21 -10.91
C ALA A 20 8.92 -10.20 -9.77
N LEU A 21 9.66 -10.34 -8.67
CA LEU A 21 9.61 -9.40 -7.55
C LEU A 21 10.10 -8.00 -7.95
N ASP A 22 11.19 -7.92 -8.71
CA ASP A 22 11.73 -6.66 -9.22
C ASP A 22 10.80 -6.02 -10.27
N GLU A 23 10.14 -6.81 -11.12
CA GLU A 23 9.11 -6.35 -12.06
C GLU A 23 7.89 -5.76 -11.32
N VAL A 24 7.44 -6.38 -10.22
CA VAL A 24 6.35 -5.86 -9.38
C VAL A 24 6.75 -4.56 -8.68
N ALA A 25 8.00 -4.44 -8.24
CA ALA A 25 8.52 -3.20 -7.66
C ALA A 25 8.50 -2.06 -8.68
N ALA A 26 9.00 -2.30 -9.89
CA ALA A 26 8.99 -1.32 -10.97
C ALA A 26 7.57 -0.92 -11.36
N LEU A 27 6.64 -1.87 -11.46
CA LEU A 27 5.23 -1.61 -11.74
C LEU A 27 4.59 -0.77 -10.63
N GLY A 28 4.88 -1.09 -9.37
CA GLY A 28 4.35 -0.34 -8.21
C GLY A 28 4.85 1.11 -8.16
N ALA A 29 6.08 1.36 -8.59
CA ALA A 29 6.62 2.72 -8.74
C ALA A 29 5.97 3.47 -9.92
N ALA A 30 5.72 2.77 -11.03
CA ALA A 30 5.09 3.36 -12.22
C ALA A 30 3.59 3.64 -12.05
N TRP A 31 2.91 2.88 -11.20
CA TRP A 31 1.47 2.98 -10.94
C TRP A 31 1.09 4.08 -9.94
N ARG A 32 1.60 5.28 -10.19
CA ARG A 32 1.35 6.50 -9.41
C ARG A 32 0.83 7.58 -10.35
N GLY A 33 -0.43 7.97 -10.16
CA GLY A 33 -1.16 8.85 -11.08
C GLY A 33 -0.71 10.32 -11.03
N THR A 34 -0.09 10.73 -9.93
CA THR A 34 0.36 12.10 -9.68
C THR A 34 1.73 12.13 -9.00
N ALA A 35 2.41 13.28 -9.04
CA ALA A 35 3.68 13.46 -8.33
C ALA A 35 3.52 13.30 -6.81
N GLU A 36 2.43 13.81 -6.23
CA GLU A 36 2.15 13.65 -4.80
C GLU A 36 1.96 12.18 -4.40
N THR A 37 1.17 11.41 -5.16
CA THR A 37 0.96 9.98 -4.86
C THR A 37 2.24 9.16 -5.04
N ALA A 38 3.12 9.56 -5.97
CA ALA A 38 4.44 8.95 -6.11
C ALA A 38 5.34 9.24 -4.89
N LEU A 39 5.41 10.50 -4.47
CA LEU A 39 6.18 10.92 -3.30
C LEU A 39 5.68 10.26 -2.01
N GLU A 40 4.36 10.18 -1.83
CA GLU A 40 3.74 9.49 -0.69
C GLU A 40 4.14 8.01 -0.67
N ALA A 41 3.99 7.32 -1.79
CA ALA A 41 4.29 5.90 -1.89
C ALA A 41 5.78 5.59 -1.62
N GLU A 42 6.70 6.40 -2.14
CA GLU A 42 8.14 6.30 -1.87
C GLU A 42 8.44 6.54 -0.38
N ALA A 43 7.87 7.60 0.21
CA ALA A 43 8.12 7.96 1.60
C ALA A 43 7.62 6.88 2.57
N GLN A 44 6.39 6.38 2.36
CA GLN A 44 5.81 5.31 3.19
C GLN A 44 6.58 4.00 3.01
N GLY A 45 6.92 3.63 1.76
CA GLY A 45 7.66 2.40 1.50
C GLY A 45 9.08 2.43 2.06
N THR A 46 9.76 3.58 1.98
CA THR A 46 11.08 3.78 2.59
C THR A 46 11.01 3.66 4.11
N ALA A 47 10.04 4.34 4.75
CA ALA A 47 9.86 4.27 6.19
C ALA A 47 9.53 2.85 6.67
N PHE A 48 8.60 2.17 6.00
CA PHE A 48 8.25 0.78 6.30
C PHE A 48 9.45 -0.14 6.17
N THR A 49 10.17 -0.07 5.05
CA THR A 49 11.36 -0.91 4.81
C THR A 49 12.42 -0.70 5.89
N SER A 50 12.69 0.55 6.27
CA SER A 50 13.66 0.87 7.32
C SER A 50 13.26 0.28 8.67
N VAL A 51 12.01 0.43 9.08
CA VAL A 51 11.54 -0.10 10.38
C VAL A 51 11.52 -1.62 10.37
N THR A 52 11.04 -2.24 9.30
CA THR A 52 10.98 -3.70 9.18
C THR A 52 12.38 -4.31 9.21
N LEU A 53 13.35 -3.73 8.51
CA LEU A 53 14.74 -4.22 8.55
C LEU A 53 15.40 -4.04 9.92
N ALA A 54 15.04 -2.99 10.66
CA ALA A 54 15.56 -2.76 12.01
C ALA A 54 14.94 -3.72 13.04
N ALA A 55 13.63 -3.97 12.95
CA ALA A 55 12.89 -4.77 13.93
C ALA A 55 12.92 -6.28 13.64
N TRP A 56 12.85 -6.66 12.36
CA TRP A 56 12.77 -8.05 11.89
C TRP A 56 13.67 -8.27 10.66
N PRO A 57 15.00 -8.23 10.83
CA PRO A 57 15.92 -8.40 9.71
C PRO A 57 15.80 -9.81 9.13
N THR A 58 15.47 -9.90 7.83
CA THR A 58 15.63 -11.14 7.07
C THR A 58 16.56 -10.91 5.88
N PRO A 59 17.50 -11.84 5.59
CA PRO A 59 18.48 -11.64 4.52
C PRO A 59 17.85 -11.41 3.14
N ARG A 60 16.73 -12.08 2.84
CA ARG A 60 16.10 -12.01 1.52
C ARG A 60 15.32 -10.70 1.34
N PHE A 61 14.59 -10.24 2.36
CA PHE A 61 13.96 -8.91 2.32
C PHE A 61 15.01 -7.80 2.23
N ALA A 62 16.12 -7.92 2.97
CA ALA A 62 17.22 -6.96 2.90
C ALA A 62 17.87 -6.91 1.51
N ALA A 63 18.12 -8.07 0.89
CA ALA A 63 18.64 -8.16 -0.46
C ALA A 63 17.68 -7.52 -1.48
N PHE A 64 16.38 -7.79 -1.37
CA PHE A 64 15.36 -7.16 -2.21
C PHE A 64 15.34 -5.63 -2.03
N ALA A 65 15.30 -5.14 -0.79
CA ALA A 65 15.32 -3.71 -0.49
C ALA A 65 16.58 -3.01 -1.04
N ALA A 66 17.73 -3.67 -0.97
CA ALA A 66 18.99 -3.13 -1.50
C ALA A 66 19.00 -2.98 -3.03
N ARG A 67 18.23 -3.79 -3.77
CA ARG A 67 18.07 -3.66 -5.23
C ARG A 67 17.21 -2.47 -5.64
N HIS A 68 16.35 -1.97 -4.75
CA HIS A 68 15.36 -0.92 -5.02
C HIS A 68 15.44 0.26 -4.03
N PRO A 69 16.60 0.94 -3.92
CA PRO A 69 16.79 1.98 -2.93
C PRO A 69 15.82 3.15 -3.17
N ARG A 70 14.89 3.34 -2.21
CA ARG A 70 13.82 4.36 -2.25
C ARG A 70 12.85 4.23 -3.44
N GLN A 71 12.65 3.02 -3.97
CA GLN A 71 11.71 2.79 -5.08
C GLN A 71 10.62 1.78 -4.75
N LEU A 72 10.58 1.28 -3.51
CA LEU A 72 9.54 0.36 -3.09
C LEU A 72 8.28 1.12 -2.71
N ALA A 73 7.19 0.86 -3.44
CA ALA A 73 5.86 1.19 -2.96
C ALA A 73 5.57 0.45 -1.65
N HIS A 74 4.90 1.10 -0.70
CA HIS A 74 4.56 0.52 0.60
C HIS A 74 3.88 -0.86 0.50
N ALA A 75 2.93 -1.03 -0.41
CA ALA A 75 2.25 -2.31 -0.63
C ALA A 75 3.18 -3.45 -1.07
N VAL A 76 4.16 -3.14 -1.94
CA VAL A 76 5.17 -4.11 -2.42
C VAL A 76 6.10 -4.51 -1.28
N ALA A 77 6.61 -3.51 -0.54
CA ALA A 77 7.48 -3.76 0.61
C ALA A 77 6.75 -4.59 1.70
N PHE A 78 5.49 -4.26 1.99
CA PHE A 78 4.67 -5.00 2.94
C PHE A 78 4.43 -6.44 2.50
N GLY A 79 4.06 -6.66 1.23
CA GLY A 79 3.84 -8.02 0.70
C GLY A 79 5.09 -8.89 0.75
N ALA A 80 6.24 -8.33 0.38
CA ALA A 80 7.54 -8.99 0.46
C ALA A 80 7.93 -9.33 1.90
N ALA A 81 7.78 -8.38 2.84
CA ALA A 81 8.07 -8.61 4.25
C ALA A 81 7.13 -9.65 4.88
N ALA A 82 5.83 -9.59 4.57
CA ALA A 82 4.85 -10.54 5.08
C ALA A 82 5.14 -11.98 4.62
N ALA A 83 5.58 -12.15 3.37
CA ALA A 83 6.02 -13.45 2.86
C ALA A 83 7.21 -14.02 3.64
N GLU A 84 8.22 -13.17 3.91
CA GLU A 84 9.41 -13.55 4.68
C GLU A 84 9.11 -13.91 6.13
N GLN A 85 8.06 -13.33 6.71
CA GLN A 85 7.57 -13.66 8.04
C GLN A 85 6.58 -14.85 8.05
N GLY A 86 6.35 -15.50 6.91
CA GLY A 86 5.44 -16.65 6.81
C GLY A 86 3.95 -16.30 6.98
N ILE A 87 3.57 -15.02 6.85
CA ILE A 87 2.18 -14.58 6.98
C ILE A 87 1.42 -15.00 5.71
N PRO A 88 0.24 -15.65 5.83
CA PRO A 88 -0.58 -16.01 4.68
C PRO A 88 -0.97 -14.77 3.86
N VAL A 89 -0.90 -14.87 2.53
CA VAL A 89 -1.14 -13.75 1.61
C VAL A 89 -2.53 -13.11 1.78
N ARG A 90 -3.54 -13.92 2.11
CA ARG A 90 -4.91 -13.45 2.37
C ARG A 90 -4.96 -12.55 3.60
N ASP A 91 -4.31 -12.96 4.69
CA ASP A 91 -4.26 -12.22 5.95
C ASP A 91 -3.46 -10.93 5.79
N ALA A 92 -2.33 -11.00 5.09
CA ALA A 92 -1.51 -9.84 4.76
C ALA A 92 -2.29 -8.80 3.93
N ALA A 93 -3.01 -9.24 2.89
CA ALA A 93 -3.83 -8.37 2.06
C ALA A 93 -4.97 -7.72 2.85
N PHE A 94 -5.69 -8.50 3.67
CA PHE A 94 -6.76 -7.99 4.51
C PHE A 94 -6.23 -6.97 5.54
N ALA A 95 -5.16 -7.31 6.26
CA ALA A 95 -4.57 -6.44 7.28
C ALA A 95 -4.08 -5.11 6.69
N PHE A 96 -3.41 -5.15 5.53
CA PHE A 96 -2.95 -3.96 4.84
C PHE A 96 -4.11 -3.04 4.43
N LEU A 97 -5.15 -3.60 3.80
CA LEU A 97 -6.32 -2.82 3.36
C LEU A 97 -7.16 -2.32 4.53
N ALA A 98 -7.26 -3.09 5.62
CA ALA A 98 -7.94 -2.66 6.85
C ALA A 98 -7.20 -1.48 7.50
N ALA A 99 -5.86 -1.55 7.60
CA ALA A 99 -5.04 -0.46 8.11
C ALA A 99 -5.17 0.80 7.23
N PHE A 100 -5.17 0.63 5.91
CA PHE A 100 -5.41 1.74 4.98
C PHE A 100 -6.78 2.40 5.21
N ALA A 101 -7.86 1.61 5.32
CA ALA A 101 -9.20 2.13 5.60
C ALA A 101 -9.26 2.86 6.95
N ALA A 102 -8.64 2.31 8.00
CA ALA A 102 -8.56 2.94 9.31
C ALA A 102 -7.83 4.29 9.27
N ASN A 103 -6.76 4.40 8.47
CA ASN A 103 -6.03 5.66 8.27
C ASN A 103 -6.90 6.72 7.58
N LEU A 104 -7.69 6.34 6.56
CA LEU A 104 -8.63 7.25 5.90
C LEU A 104 -9.72 7.74 6.88
N VAL A 105 -10.28 6.85 7.69
CA VAL A 105 -11.25 7.23 8.72
C VAL A 105 -10.62 8.15 9.76
N SER A 106 -9.37 7.88 10.18
CA SER A 106 -8.64 8.76 11.11
C SER A 106 -8.42 10.16 10.55
N ALA A 107 -8.18 10.29 9.24
CA ALA A 107 -8.13 11.59 8.58
C ALA A 107 -9.52 12.26 8.55
N GLY A 108 -10.57 11.50 8.19
CA GLY A 108 -11.95 11.99 8.16
C GLY A 108 -12.44 12.52 9.51
N VAL A 109 -12.13 11.83 10.61
CA VAL A 109 -12.45 12.26 11.98
C VAL A 109 -11.83 13.63 12.29
N ARG A 110 -10.61 13.90 11.80
CA ARG A 110 -9.92 15.18 12.01
C ARG A 110 -10.41 16.30 11.10
N LEU A 111 -10.90 15.97 9.90
CA LEU A 111 -11.31 16.95 8.88
C LEU A 111 -12.80 17.35 8.92
N VAL A 112 -13.69 16.42 9.29
CA VAL A 112 -15.17 16.60 9.27
C VAL A 112 -15.76 16.83 10.68
N PRO A 113 -14.93 17.16 11.68
CA PRO A 113 -15.17 16.97 13.12
C PRO A 113 -16.09 15.83 13.58
N LEU A 114 -15.82 14.58 13.19
CA LEU A 114 -16.59 13.42 13.68
C LEU A 114 -16.16 12.99 15.09
N GLY A 115 -17.07 12.35 15.83
CA GLY A 115 -16.73 11.73 17.12
C GLY A 115 -15.90 10.45 16.96
N GLN A 116 -15.20 10.03 18.03
CA GLN A 116 -14.46 8.76 18.03
C GLN A 116 -15.36 7.55 17.77
N THR A 117 -16.57 7.56 18.33
CA THR A 117 -17.58 6.52 18.08
C THR A 117 -17.97 6.45 16.61
N ASP A 118 -18.18 7.59 15.96
CA ASP A 118 -18.52 7.65 14.53
C ASP A 118 -17.37 7.12 13.66
N GLY A 119 -16.13 7.38 14.06
CA GLY A 119 -14.94 6.78 13.45
C GLY A 119 -14.97 5.25 13.52
N GLN A 120 -15.24 4.68 14.70
CA GLN A 120 -15.31 3.22 14.84
C GLN A 120 -16.50 2.61 14.08
N LEU A 121 -17.66 3.27 14.09
CA LEU A 121 -18.81 2.85 13.28
C LEU A 121 -18.47 2.86 11.79
N SER A 122 -17.71 3.85 11.32
CA SER A 122 -17.24 3.94 9.94
C SER A 122 -16.29 2.80 9.58
N ILE A 123 -15.32 2.47 10.45
CA ILE A 123 -14.41 1.33 10.26
C ILE A 123 -15.22 0.03 10.16
N ALA A 124 -16.16 -0.20 11.09
CA ALA A 124 -17.01 -1.37 11.08
C ALA A 124 -17.84 -1.48 9.79
N ALA A 125 -18.40 -0.36 9.31
CA ALA A 125 -19.17 -0.31 8.07
C ALA A 125 -18.32 -0.58 6.81
N LEU A 126 -17.02 -0.26 6.84
CA LEU A 126 -16.10 -0.50 5.72
C LEU A 126 -15.56 -1.94 5.68
N GLN A 127 -15.66 -2.70 6.76
CA GLN A 127 -15.07 -4.04 6.87
C GLN A 127 -15.53 -5.02 5.76
N PRO A 128 -16.82 -5.09 5.36
CA PRO A 128 -17.24 -5.93 4.24
C PRO A 128 -16.58 -5.55 2.91
N SER A 129 -16.42 -4.25 2.65
CA SER A 129 -15.75 -3.74 1.44
C SER A 129 -14.25 -4.05 1.45
N VAL A 130 -13.60 -3.93 2.61
CA VAL A 130 -12.19 -4.32 2.80
C VAL A 130 -12.01 -5.83 2.53
N ALA A 131 -12.90 -6.67 3.07
CA ALA A 131 -12.87 -8.10 2.83
C ALA A 131 -13.03 -8.43 1.33
N ALA A 132 -14.01 -7.82 0.67
CA ALA A 132 -14.23 -8.00 -0.76
C ALA A 132 -13.02 -7.53 -1.60
N ALA A 133 -12.41 -6.40 -1.25
CA ALA A 133 -11.22 -5.89 -1.92
C ALA A 133 -10.00 -6.79 -1.73
N ALA A 134 -9.84 -7.38 -0.54
CA ALA A 134 -8.78 -8.35 -0.26
C ALA A 134 -8.95 -9.62 -1.12
N GLU A 135 -10.16 -10.15 -1.22
CA GLU A 135 -10.45 -11.32 -2.07
C GLU A 135 -10.23 -11.00 -3.56
N ALA A 136 -10.66 -9.83 -4.02
CA ALA A 136 -10.42 -9.38 -5.40
C ALA A 136 -8.92 -9.24 -5.71
N ALA A 137 -8.13 -8.76 -4.75
CA ALA A 137 -6.68 -8.65 -4.90
C ALA A 137 -5.99 -10.02 -5.08
N LEU A 138 -6.51 -11.08 -4.45
CA LEU A 138 -5.94 -12.43 -4.55
C LEU A 138 -6.02 -13.01 -5.97
N THR A 139 -7.04 -12.63 -6.74
CA THR A 139 -7.31 -13.15 -8.08
C THR A 139 -7.03 -12.14 -9.19
N ALA A 140 -6.56 -10.94 -8.83
CA ALA A 140 -6.31 -9.87 -9.78
C ALA A 140 -5.16 -10.20 -10.75
N ASP A 141 -5.39 -9.87 -12.02
CA ASP A 141 -4.40 -9.92 -13.09
C ASP A 141 -3.79 -8.53 -13.29
N LEU A 142 -2.50 -8.38 -13.00
CA LEU A 142 -1.78 -7.11 -13.13
C LEU A 142 -1.79 -6.57 -14.56
N THR A 143 -1.92 -7.42 -15.58
CA THR A 143 -1.95 -7.00 -16.99
C THR A 143 -3.28 -6.36 -17.39
N ARG A 144 -4.33 -6.55 -16.58
CA ARG A 144 -5.69 -6.04 -16.82
C ARG A 144 -6.10 -4.96 -15.83
N LEU A 145 -5.25 -4.68 -14.84
CA LEU A 145 -5.47 -3.61 -13.88
C LEU A 145 -4.98 -2.27 -14.43
N GLY A 146 -5.68 -1.22 -14.04
CA GLY A 146 -5.28 0.16 -14.29
C GLY A 146 -5.40 0.98 -13.01
N THR A 147 -4.65 2.08 -12.96
CA THR A 147 -4.66 3.04 -11.84
C THR A 147 -5.62 4.20 -12.05
N ALA A 148 -6.25 4.31 -13.23
CA ALA A 148 -7.09 5.44 -13.58
C ALA A 148 -8.24 5.62 -12.57
N ALA A 149 -8.15 6.68 -11.76
CA ALA A 149 -9.13 7.03 -10.75
C ALA A 149 -9.40 8.53 -10.87
N PRO A 150 -10.15 8.97 -11.91
CA PRO A 150 -10.14 10.37 -12.35
C PRO A 150 -10.46 11.38 -11.25
N MET A 151 -11.40 11.06 -10.36
CA MET A 151 -11.73 11.93 -9.23
C MET A 151 -10.59 12.03 -8.22
N LEU A 152 -9.97 10.89 -7.86
CA LEU A 152 -8.84 10.86 -6.96
C LEU A 152 -7.64 11.61 -7.55
N ASP A 153 -7.36 11.39 -8.83
CA ASP A 153 -6.27 12.04 -9.55
C ASP A 153 -6.47 13.56 -9.58
N ILE A 154 -7.68 14.04 -9.90
CA ILE A 154 -8.02 15.47 -9.88
C ILE A 154 -7.87 16.08 -8.48
N PHE A 155 -8.32 15.37 -7.44
CA PHE A 155 -8.19 15.89 -6.08
C PHE A 155 -6.73 15.93 -5.59
N SER A 156 -5.92 14.93 -5.94
CA SER A 156 -4.47 14.96 -5.65
C SER A 156 -3.79 16.12 -6.39
N LEU A 157 -4.06 16.32 -7.69
CA LEU A 157 -3.49 17.45 -8.44
C LEU A 157 -3.91 18.82 -7.86
N ARG A 158 -5.12 18.92 -7.29
CA ARG A 158 -5.55 20.13 -6.58
C ARG A 158 -4.84 20.30 -5.25
N HIS A 159 -4.65 19.20 -4.50
CA HIS A 159 -3.97 19.22 -3.21
C HIS A 159 -2.53 19.73 -3.33
N GLU A 160 -1.84 19.41 -4.44
CA GLU A 160 -0.49 19.90 -4.75
C GLU A 160 -0.39 21.44 -4.74
N THR A 161 -1.45 22.14 -5.14
CA THR A 161 -1.50 23.61 -5.25
C THR A 161 -2.30 24.28 -4.12
N GLN A 162 -2.74 23.52 -3.12
CA GLN A 162 -3.57 24.04 -2.04
C GLN A 162 -2.74 24.92 -1.07
N TYR A 163 -3.21 26.16 -0.85
CA TYR A 163 -2.50 27.15 -0.03
C TYR A 163 -2.32 26.72 1.44
N THR A 164 -3.38 26.16 2.05
CA THR A 164 -3.35 25.65 3.43
C THR A 164 -3.52 24.14 3.42
N ARG A 165 -2.52 23.41 3.92
CA ARG A 165 -2.51 21.93 3.97
C ARG A 165 -2.31 21.43 5.40
N LEU A 166 -3.18 20.52 5.83
CA LEU A 166 -3.08 19.82 7.12
C LEU A 166 -2.29 18.50 6.97
N PHE A 167 -2.36 17.87 5.80
CA PHE A 167 -1.69 16.62 5.45
C PHE A 167 -0.66 16.85 4.35
N ARG A 168 0.28 15.92 4.20
CA ARG A 168 1.38 16.01 3.20
C ARG A 168 0.95 15.57 1.80
N SER A 169 -0.09 14.74 1.71
CA SER A 169 -0.80 14.26 0.52
C SER A 169 -2.21 13.84 0.90
#